data_AF-A0A6M3X4Y1-F1
#
_entry.id   AF-A0A6M3X4Y1-F1
#
_cell.length_a   1.000
_cell.length_b   1.000
_cell.length_c   1.000
_cell.angle_alpha   90.00
_cell.angle_beta   90.00
_cell.angle_gamma   90.00
#
_symmetry.space_group_name_H-M   'P 1'
#
loop_
_entity.id
_entity.type
_entity.pdbx_description
1 polymer ?
#
loop_
_entity_poly.entity_id
_entity_poly.type
_entity_poly.pdbx_seq_one_letter_code
_entity_poly.pdbx_strand_id
1 'polypeptide(L)'
;MLDPDDEQIIKDAKGGAAILVTWDRVLRLAASGITPYDALDKATAAGTGTKEVQAEVSRLRRLSPSELTALTDGANKTHASFRQYIEVNREDANLIRQLRVDKDYSWRAVARFCSRVWRVPWGGNQLAGMVICEKAAKLLGEDFLRPPWN
;
A
#
# COMPACT_ATOMS: atom_id res chain seq x y z
N MET A 1 1.52 6.99 -12.95
CA MET A 1 0.11 6.83 -13.46
C MET A 1 -0.57 5.73 -12.64
N LEU A 2 -1.79 5.93 -12.13
CA LEU A 2 -2.48 4.89 -11.35
C LEU A 2 -2.80 3.70 -12.26
N ASP A 3 -2.65 2.48 -11.75
CA ASP A 3 -2.96 1.26 -12.52
C ASP A 3 -4.46 1.28 -12.89
N PRO A 4 -4.87 0.95 -14.14
CA PRO A 4 -6.27 0.89 -14.52
C PRO A 4 -7.14 0.02 -13.60
N ASP A 5 -6.57 -1.03 -13.00
CA ASP A 5 -7.26 -1.86 -12.00
C ASP A 5 -7.41 -1.10 -10.67
N ASP A 6 -6.44 -0.26 -10.29
CA ASP A 6 -6.53 0.59 -9.10
C ASP A 6 -7.52 1.76 -9.35
N GLU A 7 -7.56 2.31 -10.56
CA GLU A 7 -8.58 3.29 -10.99
C GLU A 7 -9.98 2.68 -11.01
N GLN A 8 -10.10 1.43 -11.46
CA GLN A 8 -11.36 0.68 -11.43
C GLN A 8 -11.79 0.35 -10.00
N ILE A 9 -10.87 -0.04 -9.10
CA ILE A 9 -11.15 -0.18 -7.65
C ILE A 9 -11.62 1.15 -7.05
N ILE A 10 -10.98 2.27 -7.42
CA ILE A 10 -11.38 3.61 -6.98
C ILE A 10 -12.76 3.99 -7.53
N LYS A 11 -13.07 3.60 -8.77
CA LYS A 11 -14.34 3.85 -9.44
C LYS A 11 -15.47 3.00 -8.85
N ASP A 12 -15.21 1.73 -8.56
CA ASP A 12 -16.13 0.80 -7.92
C ASP A 12 -16.38 1.19 -6.46
N ALA A 13 -15.38 1.72 -5.77
CA ALA A 13 -15.55 2.33 -4.45
C ALA A 13 -16.47 3.57 -4.48
N LYS A 14 -16.42 4.38 -5.54
CA LYS A 14 -17.33 5.52 -5.75
C LYS A 14 -18.76 5.10 -6.14
N GLY A 15 -18.94 3.89 -6.69
CA GLY A 15 -20.20 3.36 -7.20
C GLY A 15 -21.16 2.76 -6.15
N GLY A 16 -20.73 2.65 -4.89
CA GLY A 16 -21.59 2.23 -3.78
C GLY A 16 -21.47 0.74 -3.45
N ALA A 17 -20.53 0.42 -2.56
CA ALA A 17 -20.54 -0.76 -1.65
C ALA A 17 -19.22 -0.89 -0.84
N ALA A 18 -18.24 -0.01 -1.03
CA ALA A 18 -17.13 0.13 -0.09
C ALA A 18 -17.30 1.42 0.69
N ILE A 19 -17.60 1.32 1.98
CA ILE A 19 -17.38 2.43 2.92
C ILE A 19 -15.86 2.56 3.06
N LEU A 20 -15.22 3.13 2.04
CA LEU A 20 -14.06 3.96 2.26
C LEU A 20 -14.61 5.12 3.08
N VAL A 21 -14.47 5.04 4.40
CA VAL A 21 -14.56 6.22 5.27
C VAL A 21 -13.64 7.23 4.61
N THR A 22 -14.23 8.14 3.83
CA THR A 22 -13.42 9.02 3.00
C THR A 22 -12.64 9.86 3.98
N TRP A 23 -11.35 9.56 4.07
CA TRP A 23 -10.31 10.36 4.69
C TRP A 23 -10.50 11.86 4.37
N ASP A 24 -11.11 12.16 3.23
CA ASP A 24 -11.55 13.49 2.82
C ASP A 24 -12.49 14.22 3.81
N ARG A 25 -13.43 13.53 4.46
CA ARG A 25 -14.32 14.13 5.48
C ARG A 25 -13.58 14.42 6.78
N VAL A 26 -12.59 13.60 7.12
CA VAL A 26 -11.72 13.78 8.29
C VAL A 26 -10.67 14.86 8.00
N LEU A 27 -10.15 14.94 6.77
CA LEU A 27 -9.22 15.96 6.30
C LEU A 27 -9.86 17.36 6.21
N ARG A 28 -11.14 17.45 5.80
CA ARG A 28 -11.88 18.73 5.81
C ARG A 28 -12.08 19.29 7.24
N LEU A 29 -12.18 18.43 8.25
CA LEU A 29 -12.18 18.84 9.68
C LEU A 29 -10.76 19.21 10.17
N ALA A 30 -9.73 18.55 9.63
CA ALA A 30 -8.31 18.79 9.91
C ALA A 30 -7.74 20.09 9.31
N ALA A 31 -8.50 20.82 8.48
CA ALA A 31 -8.17 22.18 8.03
C ALA A 31 -7.97 23.20 9.19
N SER A 32 -8.24 22.76 10.42
CA SER A 32 -8.02 23.47 11.69
C SER A 32 -6.63 23.24 12.31
N GLY A 33 -5.70 22.56 11.63
CA GLY A 33 -4.33 22.31 12.12
C GLY A 33 -4.19 21.17 13.13
N ILE A 34 -5.18 20.28 13.23
CA ILE A 34 -5.19 19.10 14.12
C ILE A 34 -5.17 17.86 13.24
N THR A 35 -4.31 16.87 13.53
CA THR A 35 -4.28 15.67 12.71
C THR A 35 -5.61 14.91 12.83
N PRO A 36 -6.05 14.19 11.78
CA PRO A 36 -7.21 13.30 11.79
C PRO A 36 -7.34 12.41 13.03
N TYR A 37 -6.20 11.94 13.55
CA TYR A 37 -6.12 11.10 14.74
C TYR A 37 -6.33 11.91 16.03
N ASP A 38 -5.71 13.09 16.14
CA ASP A 38 -5.88 13.98 17.29
C ASP A 38 -7.33 14.51 17.41
N ALA A 39 -8.00 14.77 16.28
CA ALA A 39 -9.40 15.19 16.26
C ALA A 39 -10.33 14.06 16.74
N LEU A 40 -10.04 12.81 16.33
CA LEU A 40 -10.77 11.63 16.76
C LEU A 40 -10.54 11.33 18.24
N ASP A 41 -9.30 11.44 18.72
CA ASP A 41 -8.95 11.22 20.13
C ASP A 41 -9.58 12.29 21.03
N LYS A 42 -9.59 13.56 20.60
CA LYS A 42 -10.30 14.63 21.31
C LYS A 42 -11.81 14.42 21.33
N ALA A 43 -12.43 14.01 20.22
CA ALA A 43 -13.86 13.74 20.17
C ALA A 43 -14.27 12.54 21.04
N THR A 44 -13.40 11.52 21.10
CA THR A 44 -13.58 10.35 21.96
C THR A 44 -13.45 10.72 23.44
N ALA A 45 -12.44 11.54 23.79
CA ALA A 45 -12.23 12.02 25.16
C ALA A 45 -13.32 12.99 25.64
N ALA A 46 -13.88 13.80 24.72
CA ALA A 46 -14.92 14.78 25.03
C ALA A 46 -16.34 14.20 25.03
N GLY A 47 -16.53 12.93 24.65
CA GLY A 47 -17.85 12.27 24.61
C GLY A 47 -18.88 12.93 23.67
N THR A 48 -18.44 13.85 22.82
CA THR A 48 -19.29 14.71 21.98
C THR A 48 -19.24 14.22 20.53
N GLY A 49 -19.95 13.12 20.27
CA GLY A 49 -20.22 12.63 18.92
C GLY A 49 -21.70 12.32 18.78
N THR A 50 -22.28 12.54 17.59
CA THR A 50 -23.63 12.06 17.30
C THR A 50 -23.67 10.53 17.45
N LYS A 51 -24.84 9.96 17.78
CA LYS A 51 -25.00 8.51 17.99
C LYS A 51 -24.52 7.70 16.78
N GLU A 52 -24.65 8.24 15.55
CA GLU A 52 -24.13 7.60 14.34
C GLU A 52 -22.58 7.54 14.31
N VAL A 53 -21.89 8.60 14.74
CA VAL A 53 -20.41 8.63 14.78
C VAL A 53 -19.89 7.69 15.86
N GLN A 54 -20.54 7.65 17.01
CA GLN A 54 -20.20 6.68 18.06
C GLN A 54 -20.43 5.24 17.59
N ALA A 55 -21.51 4.95 16.86
CA ALA A 55 -21.78 3.62 16.30
C ALA A 55 -20.75 3.22 15.23
N GLU A 56 -20.31 4.17 14.39
CA GLU A 56 -19.32 3.90 13.35
C GLU A 56 -17.90 3.73 13.92
N VAL A 57 -17.50 4.54 14.91
CA VAL A 57 -16.23 4.34 15.64
C VAL A 57 -16.26 3.03 16.44
N SER A 58 -17.41 2.64 16.99
CA SER A 58 -17.58 1.33 17.64
C SER A 58 -17.38 0.15 16.68
N ARG A 59 -17.51 0.37 15.36
CA ARG A 59 -17.19 -0.63 14.32
C ARG A 59 -15.71 -0.66 13.95
N LEU A 60 -14.95 0.40 14.27
CA LEU A 60 -13.51 0.44 13.99
C LEU A 60 -12.78 -0.43 15.02
N ARG A 61 -12.44 -1.66 14.62
CA ARG A 61 -11.54 -2.52 15.38
C ARG A 61 -10.17 -1.85 15.47
N ARG A 62 -9.78 -1.43 16.67
CA ARG A 62 -8.40 -1.05 16.96
C ARG A 62 -7.58 -2.32 17.11
N LEU A 63 -6.49 -2.40 16.35
CA LEU A 63 -5.52 -3.47 16.53
C LEU A 63 -4.70 -3.18 17.78
N SER A 64 -4.53 -4.20 18.62
CA SER A 64 -3.65 -4.09 19.77
C SER A 64 -2.18 -4.04 19.31
N PRO A 65 -1.25 -3.55 20.16
CA PRO A 65 0.16 -3.62 19.86
C PRO A 65 0.65 -5.04 19.55
N SER A 66 0.14 -6.08 20.23
CA SER A 66 0.53 -7.47 19.96
C SER A 66 0.00 -7.99 18.62
N GLU A 67 -1.19 -7.57 18.20
CA GLU A 67 -1.72 -7.88 16.88
C GLU A 67 -0.92 -7.20 15.77
N LEU A 68 -0.51 -5.95 15.96
CA LEU A 68 0.39 -5.25 15.03
C LEU A 68 1.76 -5.94 14.94
N THR A 69 2.32 -6.40 16.06
CA THR A 69 3.56 -7.18 16.07
C THR A 69 3.40 -8.47 15.27
N ALA A 70 2.31 -9.22 15.48
CA ALA A 70 2.06 -10.46 14.75
C ALA A 70 1.94 -10.23 13.23
N LEU A 71 1.28 -9.15 12.81
CA LEU A 71 1.19 -8.74 11.40
C LEU A 71 2.57 -8.36 10.83
N THR A 72 3.37 -7.64 11.62
CA THR A 72 4.73 -7.24 11.24
C THR A 72 5.63 -8.46 11.06
N ASP A 73 5.56 -9.43 11.98
CA ASP A 73 6.31 -10.68 11.88
C ASP A 73 5.92 -11.49 10.65
N GLY A 74 4.61 -11.54 10.35
CA GLY A 74 4.11 -12.15 9.11
C GLY A 74 4.67 -11.46 7.88
N ALA A 75 4.60 -10.13 7.81
CA ALA A 75 5.13 -9.35 6.70
C ALA A 75 6.64 -9.53 6.53
N ASN A 76 7.41 -9.53 7.62
CA ASN A 76 8.86 -9.75 7.61
C ASN A 76 9.22 -11.13 7.06
N LYS A 77 8.51 -12.18 7.49
CA LYS A 77 8.70 -13.54 6.98
C LYS A 77 8.38 -13.61 5.48
N THR A 78 7.25 -13.05 5.05
CA THR A 78 6.89 -13.00 3.62
C THR A 78 7.93 -12.25 2.79
N HIS A 79 8.40 -11.10 3.27
CA HIS A 79 9.42 -10.31 2.59
C HIS A 79 10.76 -11.08 2.48
N ALA A 80 11.16 -11.78 3.55
CA ALA A 80 12.35 -12.63 3.54
C ALA A 80 12.22 -13.78 2.54
N SER A 81 11.06 -14.47 2.51
CA SER A 81 10.79 -15.52 1.52
C SER A 81 10.85 -14.98 0.09
N PHE A 82 10.26 -13.81 -0.19
CA PHE A 82 10.37 -13.20 -1.51
C PHE A 82 11.81 -12.87 -1.88
N ARG A 83 12.61 -12.29 -0.98
CA ARG A 83 14.03 -12.03 -1.26
C ARG A 83 14.82 -13.31 -1.55
N GLN A 84 14.46 -14.43 -0.93
CA GLN A 84 15.09 -15.71 -1.18
C GLN A 84 14.69 -16.29 -2.54
N TYR A 85 13.40 -16.32 -2.87
CA TYR A 85 12.89 -17.12 -3.99
C TYR A 85 12.58 -16.34 -5.27
N ILE A 86 12.40 -15.02 -5.20
CA ILE A 86 12.20 -14.21 -6.41
C ILE A 86 13.57 -14.04 -7.08
N GLU A 87 13.72 -14.58 -8.27
CA GLU A 87 14.91 -14.36 -9.10
C GLU A 87 14.61 -13.34 -10.19
N VAL A 88 15.59 -12.49 -10.47
CA VAL A 88 15.53 -11.48 -11.53
C VAL A 88 16.80 -11.64 -12.34
N ASN A 89 16.70 -11.78 -13.66
CA ASN A 89 17.85 -11.76 -14.54
C ASN A 89 18.07 -10.34 -15.11
N ARG A 90 19.13 -10.14 -15.90
CA ARG A 90 19.49 -8.82 -16.41
C ARG A 90 18.48 -8.27 -17.43
N GLU A 91 17.84 -9.12 -18.23
CA GLU A 91 16.81 -8.70 -19.19
C GLU A 91 15.55 -8.22 -18.46
N ASP A 92 15.08 -9.00 -17.49
CA ASP A 92 13.97 -8.63 -16.61
C ASP A 92 14.29 -7.35 -15.84
N ALA A 93 15.52 -7.18 -15.34
CA ALA A 93 15.92 -5.98 -14.62
C ALA A 93 15.75 -4.70 -15.47
N ASN A 94 16.15 -4.74 -16.74
CA ASN A 94 15.95 -3.61 -17.67
C ASN A 94 14.46 -3.32 -17.89
N LEU A 95 13.65 -4.36 -18.09
CA LEU A 95 12.20 -4.20 -18.24
C LEU A 95 11.57 -3.62 -16.98
N ILE A 96 11.91 -4.14 -15.80
CA ILE A 96 11.42 -3.65 -14.50
C ILE A 96 11.81 -2.19 -14.30
N ARG A 97 13.04 -1.80 -14.64
CA ARG A 97 13.47 -0.40 -14.58
C ARG A 97 12.62 0.48 -15.50
N GLN A 98 12.37 0.06 -16.75
CA GLN A 98 11.49 0.81 -17.65
C GLN A 98 10.07 0.95 -17.08
N LEU A 99 9.50 -0.11 -16.50
CA LEU A 99 8.19 -0.06 -15.88
C LEU A 99 8.17 0.90 -14.68
N ARG A 100 9.10 0.74 -13.74
CA ARG A 100 9.11 1.49 -12.49
C ARG A 100 9.50 2.95 -12.69
N VAL A 101 10.56 3.21 -13.46
CA VAL A 101 11.17 4.53 -13.60
C VAL A 101 10.56 5.29 -14.77
N ASP A 102 10.59 4.70 -15.96
CA ASP A 102 10.23 5.45 -17.18
C ASP A 102 8.71 5.56 -17.35
N LYS A 103 7.96 4.52 -16.93
CA LYS A 103 6.49 4.48 -16.98
C LYS A 103 5.82 4.79 -15.65
N ASP A 104 6.59 5.06 -14.60
CA ASP A 104 6.09 5.42 -13.26
C ASP A 104 5.08 4.40 -12.69
N TYR A 105 5.38 3.11 -12.83
CA TYR A 105 4.56 2.05 -12.23
C TYR A 105 4.79 2.01 -10.72
N SER A 106 3.72 1.87 -9.93
CA SER A 106 3.86 1.58 -8.50
C SER A 106 4.48 0.20 -8.28
N TRP A 107 5.01 -0.08 -7.08
CA TRP A 107 5.50 -1.42 -6.74
C TRP A 107 4.42 -2.50 -6.90
N ARG A 108 3.14 -2.17 -6.60
CA ARG A 108 2.01 -3.10 -6.82
C ARG A 108 1.79 -3.38 -8.30
N ALA A 109 1.88 -2.35 -9.14
CA ALA A 109 1.73 -2.50 -10.58
C ALA A 109 2.86 -3.35 -11.18
N VAL A 110 4.11 -3.14 -10.73
CA VAL A 110 5.23 -4.02 -11.10
C VAL A 110 4.99 -5.46 -10.64
N ALA A 111 4.59 -5.68 -9.38
CA ALA A 111 4.28 -7.00 -8.86
C ALA A 111 3.19 -7.69 -9.69
N ARG A 112 2.11 -6.97 -10.01
CA ARG A 112 0.98 -7.46 -10.80
C ARG A 112 1.42 -7.85 -12.21
N PHE A 113 2.22 -7.00 -12.86
CA PHE A 113 2.79 -7.30 -14.17
C PHE A 113 3.66 -8.57 -14.13
N CYS A 114 4.65 -8.63 -13.24
CA CYS A 114 5.54 -9.78 -13.10
C CYS A 114 4.79 -11.06 -12.70
N SER A 115 3.77 -10.94 -11.84
CA SER A 115 2.91 -12.06 -11.46
C SER A 115 2.21 -12.69 -12.67
N ARG A 116 1.71 -11.85 -13.59
CA ARG A 116 1.10 -12.32 -14.85
C ARG A 116 2.13 -12.94 -15.79
N VAL A 117 3.28 -12.29 -16.00
CA VAL A 117 4.32 -12.74 -16.93
C VAL A 117 4.99 -14.03 -16.46
N TRP A 118 5.37 -14.10 -15.18
CA TRP A 118 6.04 -15.26 -14.59
C TRP A 118 5.08 -16.34 -14.09
N ARG A 119 3.76 -16.14 -14.24
CA ARG A 119 2.70 -17.09 -13.84
C ARG A 119 2.78 -17.52 -12.38
N VAL A 120 3.07 -16.56 -11.50
CA VAL A 120 3.19 -16.74 -10.04
C VAL A 120 2.06 -16.03 -9.32
N PRO A 121 1.55 -16.54 -8.19
CA PRO A 121 0.30 -16.06 -7.58
C PRO A 121 0.47 -14.85 -6.65
N TRP A 122 1.46 -13.97 -6.89
CA TRP A 122 1.70 -12.81 -6.01
C TRP A 122 0.70 -11.67 -6.26
N GLY A 123 0.12 -11.58 -7.45
CA GLY A 123 -0.75 -10.46 -7.85
C GLY A 123 -0.06 -9.11 -7.62
N GLY A 124 -0.81 -8.12 -7.14
CA GLY A 124 -0.29 -6.80 -6.78
C GLY A 124 0.34 -6.72 -5.37
N ASN A 125 0.95 -7.79 -4.87
CA ASN A 125 1.55 -7.79 -3.53
C ASN A 125 2.69 -6.76 -3.44
N GLN A 126 2.53 -5.80 -2.53
CA GLN A 126 3.48 -4.70 -2.31
C GLN A 126 4.90 -5.21 -2.02
N LEU A 127 5.04 -6.21 -1.15
CA LEU A 127 6.35 -6.74 -0.73
C LEU A 127 7.04 -7.46 -1.89
N ALA A 128 6.29 -8.19 -2.72
CA ALA A 128 6.84 -8.80 -3.92
C ALA A 128 7.36 -7.71 -4.88
N GLY A 129 6.58 -6.66 -5.11
CA GLY A 129 6.97 -5.53 -5.95
C GLY A 129 8.23 -4.82 -5.47
N MET A 130 8.35 -4.58 -4.16
CA MET A 130 9.56 -4.03 -3.54
C MET A 130 10.78 -4.89 -3.82
N VAL A 131 10.68 -6.21 -3.58
CA VAL A 131 11.81 -7.14 -3.78
C VAL A 131 12.21 -7.21 -5.25
N ILE A 132 11.24 -7.23 -6.17
CA ILE A 132 11.49 -7.25 -7.61
C ILE A 132 12.26 -5.98 -8.03
N CYS A 133 11.81 -4.80 -7.59
CA CYS A 133 12.48 -3.53 -7.90
C CYS A 133 13.87 -3.45 -7.24
N GLU A 134 13.99 -3.90 -5.99
CA GLU A 134 15.28 -3.97 -5.29
C GLU A 134 16.29 -4.82 -6.07
N LYS A 135 15.91 -6.03 -6.48
CA LYS A 135 16.81 -6.94 -7.21
C LYS A 135 17.16 -6.40 -8.59
N ALA A 136 16.18 -5.81 -9.30
CA ALA A 136 16.43 -5.16 -10.58
C ALA A 136 17.44 -4.01 -10.46
N ALA A 137 17.23 -3.08 -9.53
CA ALA A 137 18.14 -1.97 -9.29
C ALA A 137 19.57 -2.46 -8.99
N LYS A 138 19.70 -3.44 -8.08
CA LYS A 138 21.00 -4.04 -7.74
C LYS A 138 21.73 -4.65 -8.94
N LEU A 139 21.02 -5.35 -9.82
CA LEU A 139 21.60 -5.95 -11.03
C LEU A 139 22.08 -4.90 -12.05
N LEU A 140 21.45 -3.73 -12.04
CA LEU A 140 21.81 -2.59 -12.88
C LEU A 140 22.86 -1.67 -12.22
N GLY A 141 23.25 -1.94 -10.98
CA GLY A 141 24.19 -1.11 -10.22
C GLY A 141 23.55 0.18 -9.67
N GLU A 142 22.23 0.21 -9.54
CA GLU A 142 21.45 1.34 -9.04
C GLU A 142 20.92 1.08 -7.61
N ASP A 143 20.50 2.14 -6.91
CA ASP A 143 19.90 2.05 -5.56
C ASP A 143 18.39 2.30 -5.65
N PHE A 144 17.59 1.28 -5.30
CA PHE A 144 16.13 1.36 -5.36
C PHE A 144 15.51 2.31 -4.34
N LEU A 145 16.26 2.72 -3.30
CA LEU A 145 15.78 3.67 -2.29
C LEU A 145 15.99 5.14 -2.70
N ARG A 146 16.72 5.38 -3.79
CA ARG A 146 17.06 6.72 -4.27
C ARG A 146 16.40 6.99 -5.61
N PRO A 147 16.30 8.27 -6.02
CA PRO A 147 15.99 8.61 -7.39
C PRO A 147 16.89 7.84 -8.37
N PRO A 148 16.34 7.28 -9.45
CA PRO A 148 14.99 7.53 -9.97
C PRO A 148 13.91 6.50 -9.53
N TRP A 149 14.22 5.58 -8.60
CA TRP A 149 13.32 4.50 -8.20
C TRP A 149 12.28 4.90 -7.14
N ASN A 150 12.60 5.93 -6.35
CA ASN A 150 11.81 6.47 -5.23
C ASN A 150 11.75 7.98 -5.28
#